data_AF-A0A432UHJ4-F1
#
_entry.id   AF-A0A432UHJ4-F1
#
_cell.length_a   1.000
_cell.length_b   1.000
_cell.length_c   1.000
_cell.angle_alpha   90.00
_cell.angle_beta   90.00
_cell.angle_gamma   90.00
#
_symmetry.space_group_name_H-M   'P 1'
#
loop_
_entity.id
_entity.type
_entity.pdbx_description
1 polymer ?
#
loop_
_entity_poly.entity_id
_entity_poly.type
_entity_poly.pdbx_seq_one_letter_code
_entity_poly.pdbx_strand_id
1 'polypeptide(L)'
;MEYWVVYAPLIGLLGLVMAGVIYLYIRTLPVGTDVMKEISDMIHEGAMAFLKREYKVVSIFVVVVAVLLAIFIGLWTGVAFVVGAFCSALAGFFGMKAATRGNVRTAAAANVYGQDRA
;
A
#
# COMPACT_ATOMS: atom_id res chain seq x y z
N MET A 1 3.82 20.20 -24.61
CA MET A 1 3.71 19.81 -23.19
C MET A 1 2.48 18.94 -22.93
N GLU A 2 1.32 19.21 -23.54
CA GLU A 2 0.08 18.46 -23.29
C GLU A 2 0.06 16.99 -23.77
N TYR A 3 0.77 16.66 -24.88
CA TYR A 3 0.79 15.29 -25.42
C TYR A 3 1.35 14.23 -24.45
N TRP A 4 2.25 14.61 -23.55
CA TRP A 4 2.86 13.68 -22.60
C TRP A 4 1.91 13.26 -21.47
N VAL A 5 0.96 14.14 -21.11
CA VAL A 5 0.00 13.90 -20.02
C VAL A 5 -0.99 12.78 -20.38
N VAL A 6 -1.29 12.63 -21.67
CA VAL A 6 -2.15 11.55 -22.19
C VAL A 6 -1.58 10.15 -21.89
N TYR A 7 -0.26 10.01 -21.82
CA TYR A 7 0.39 8.73 -21.52
C TYR A 7 0.50 8.45 -20.01
N ALA A 8 0.22 9.42 -19.13
CA ALA A 8 0.38 9.26 -17.69
C ALA A 8 -0.46 8.11 -17.09
N PRO A 9 -1.74 7.91 -17.47
CA PRO A 9 -2.53 6.77 -16.97
C PRO A 9 -1.96 5.42 -17.41
N LEU A 10 -1.39 5.34 -18.61
CA LEU A 10 -0.79 4.12 -19.15
C LEU A 10 0.45 3.71 -18.35
N ILE A 11 1.31 4.69 -18.04
CA ILE A 11 2.52 4.46 -17.24
C ILE A 11 2.13 4.09 -15.79
N GLY A 12 1.12 4.74 -15.23
CA GLY A 12 0.58 4.40 -13.91
C GLY A 12 0.05 2.96 -13.86
N LEU A 13 -0.68 2.52 -14.89
CA LEU A 13 -1.18 1.14 -14.99
C LEU A 13 -0.03 0.14 -15.08
N LEU A 14 0.99 0.41 -15.90
CA LEU A 14 2.19 -0.44 -16.01
C LEU A 14 2.91 -0.54 -14.66
N GLY A 15 3.02 0.55 -13.91
CA GLY A 15 3.58 0.57 -12.57
C GLY A 15 2.80 -0.33 -11.59
N LEU A 16 1.47 -0.27 -11.61
CA LEU A 16 0.61 -1.13 -10.78
C LEU A 16 0.75 -2.61 -11.16
N VAL A 17 0.83 -2.93 -12.45
CA VAL A 17 1.08 -4.30 -12.93
C VAL A 17 2.43 -4.81 -12.43
N MET A 18 3.49 -4.01 -12.58
CA MET A 18 4.82 -4.37 -12.11
C MET A 18 4.86 -4.61 -10.60
N ALA A 19 4.24 -3.71 -9.81
CA ALA A 19 4.13 -3.88 -8.36
C ALA A 19 3.39 -5.17 -7.99
N GLY A 20 2.32 -5.50 -8.72
CA GLY A 20 1.57 -6.74 -8.57
C GLY A 20 2.42 -7.98 -8.87
N VAL A 21 3.18 -7.97 -9.96
CA VAL A 21 4.10 -9.08 -10.33
C VAL A 21 5.15 -9.29 -9.25
N ILE A 22 5.79 -8.22 -8.77
CA ILE A 22 6.79 -8.30 -7.70
C ILE A 22 6.17 -8.87 -6.42
N TYR A 23 4.99 -8.39 -6.03
CA TYR A 23 4.28 -8.89 -4.86
C TYR A 23 3.96 -10.39 -4.97
N LEU A 24 3.47 -10.83 -6.12
CA LEU A 24 3.17 -12.25 -6.36
C LEU A 24 4.44 -13.11 -6.34
N TYR A 25 5.53 -12.62 -6.94
CA TYR A 25 6.82 -13.28 -6.88
C TYR A 25 7.30 -13.44 -5.43
N ILE A 26 7.33 -12.36 -4.65
CA ILE A 26 7.73 -12.40 -3.24
C ILE A 26 6.86 -13.41 -2.47
N ARG A 27 5.55 -13.44 -2.72
CA ARG A 27 4.65 -14.39 -2.04
C ARG A 27 4.99 -15.86 -2.24
N THR A 28 5.60 -16.23 -3.36
CA THR A 28 6.04 -17.61 -3.63
C THR A 28 7.28 -18.03 -2.84
N LEU A 29 8.01 -17.07 -2.27
CA LEU A 29 9.20 -17.37 -1.46
C LEU A 29 8.82 -17.99 -0.10
N PRO A 30 9.68 -18.89 0.43
CA PRO A 30 9.45 -19.56 1.70
C PRO A 30 9.50 -18.58 2.88
N VAL A 31 8.69 -18.85 3.90
CA VAL A 31 8.55 -18.02 5.11
C VAL A 31 9.60 -18.36 6.18
N GLY A 32 10.36 -19.45 6.01
CA GLY A 32 11.35 -19.91 6.97
C GLY A 32 10.75 -20.88 7.99
N THR A 33 11.10 -20.73 9.27
CA THR A 33 10.70 -21.64 10.35
C THR A 33 9.30 -21.33 10.89
N ASP A 34 8.74 -22.25 11.68
CA ASP A 34 7.42 -22.06 12.32
C ASP A 34 7.40 -20.83 13.25
N VAL A 35 8.48 -20.60 14.00
CA VAL A 35 8.62 -19.42 14.87
C VAL A 35 8.60 -18.13 14.05
N MET A 36 9.27 -18.10 12.90
CA MET A 36 9.26 -16.93 12.01
C MET A 36 7.86 -16.66 11.45
N LYS A 37 7.13 -17.72 11.09
CA LYS A 37 5.75 -17.63 10.62
C LYS A 37 4.82 -17.07 11.71
N GLU A 38 4.90 -17.58 12.92
CA GLU A 38 4.09 -17.13 14.06
C GLU A 38 4.32 -15.64 14.37
N ILE A 39 5.59 -15.20 14.42
CA ILE A 39 5.94 -13.79 14.61
C ILE A 39 5.42 -12.92 13.45
N SER A 40 5.57 -13.38 12.21
CA SER A 40 5.09 -12.65 11.03
C SER A 40 3.57 -12.47 11.06
N ASP A 41 2.83 -13.50 11.45
CA ASP A 41 1.37 -13.44 11.54
C ASP A 41 0.92 -12.48 12.66
N MET A 42 1.59 -12.47 13.83
CA MET A 42 1.33 -11.49 14.89
C MET A 42 1.58 -10.04 14.44
N ILE A 43 2.70 -9.79 13.73
CA ILE A 43 3.02 -8.48 13.18
C ILE A 43 1.96 -8.07 12.14
N HIS A 44 1.58 -8.99 11.26
CA HIS A 44 0.58 -8.73 10.23
C HIS A 44 -0.76 -8.35 10.85
N GLU A 45 -1.25 -9.12 11.83
CA GLU A 45 -2.51 -8.84 12.51
C GLU A 45 -2.48 -7.48 13.21
N GLY A 46 -1.42 -7.20 13.98
CA GLY A 46 -1.25 -5.92 14.68
C GLY A 46 -1.20 -4.73 13.73
N ALA A 47 -0.45 -4.85 12.63
CA ALA A 47 -0.35 -3.80 11.61
C ALA A 47 -1.71 -3.55 10.92
N MET A 48 -2.44 -4.60 10.55
CA MET A 48 -3.76 -4.45 9.93
C MET A 48 -4.79 -3.87 10.89
N ALA A 49 -4.72 -4.20 12.18
CA ALA A 49 -5.55 -3.61 13.22
C ALA A 49 -5.27 -2.10 13.40
N PHE A 50 -3.99 -1.72 13.46
CA PHE A 50 -3.55 -0.33 13.52
C PHE A 50 -4.05 0.47 12.31
N LEU A 51 -3.81 -0.03 11.10
CA LEU A 51 -4.20 0.66 9.86
C LEU A 51 -5.72 0.87 9.77
N LYS A 52 -6.50 -0.14 10.17
CA LYS A 52 -7.96 -0.02 10.22
C LYS A 52 -8.39 1.08 11.20
N ARG A 53 -7.73 1.18 12.35
CA ARG A 53 -8.03 2.21 13.35
C ARG A 53 -7.64 3.60 12.85
N GLU A 54 -6.46 3.74 12.26
CA GLU A 54 -5.95 4.95 11.65
C GLU A 54 -6.90 5.46 10.56
N TYR A 55 -7.25 4.60 9.60
CA TYR A 55 -8.12 4.98 8.46
C TYR A 55 -9.51 5.41 8.92
N LYS A 56 -10.04 4.82 9.99
CA LYS A 56 -11.31 5.24 10.58
C LYS A 56 -11.25 6.66 11.18
N VAL A 57 -10.11 7.07 11.73
CA VAL A 57 -9.93 8.43 12.25
C VAL A 57 -9.69 9.40 11.10
N VAL A 58 -8.80 9.05 10.19
CA VAL A 58 -8.43 9.89 9.03
C VAL A 58 -9.61 10.12 8.09
N SER A 59 -10.54 9.17 7.95
CA SER A 59 -11.73 9.35 7.10
C SER A 59 -12.59 10.53 7.52
N ILE A 60 -12.65 10.84 8.82
CA ILE A 60 -13.40 12.01 9.32
C ILE A 60 -12.74 13.30 8.81
N PHE A 61 -11.41 13.39 8.92
CA PHE A 61 -10.64 14.51 8.40
C PHE A 61 -10.84 14.69 6.89
N VAL A 62 -10.78 13.60 6.12
CA VAL A 62 -10.98 13.62 4.67
C VAL A 62 -12.37 14.17 4.31
N VAL A 63 -13.43 13.74 5.00
CA VAL A 63 -14.79 14.24 4.75
C VAL A 63 -14.91 15.73 5.04
N VAL A 64 -14.38 16.19 6.18
CA VAL A 64 -14.43 17.62 6.55
C VAL A 64 -13.71 18.48 5.51
N VAL A 65 -12.49 18.09 5.12
CA VAL A 65 -11.71 18.83 4.11
C VAL A 65 -12.41 18.78 2.74
N ALA A 66 -12.97 17.65 2.33
CA ALA A 66 -13.70 17.53 1.07
C ALA A 66 -14.90 18.48 1.00
N VAL A 67 -15.68 18.61 2.08
CA VAL A 67 -16.81 19.53 2.16
C VAL A 67 -16.33 20.99 2.10
N LEU A 68 -15.27 21.34 2.82
CA LEU A 68 -14.70 22.69 2.77
C LEU A 68 -14.22 23.03 1.35
N LEU A 69 -13.51 22.13 0.67
CA LEU A 69 -13.06 22.32 -0.70
C LEU A 69 -14.24 22.46 -1.67
N ALA A 70 -15.29 21.67 -1.49
CA ALA A 70 -16.49 21.72 -2.34
C ALA A 70 -17.23 23.07 -2.23
N ILE A 71 -17.30 23.65 -1.03
CA ILE A 71 -18.01 24.91 -0.77
C ILE A 71 -17.17 26.13 -1.17
N PHE A 72 -15.88 26.16 -0.79
CA PHE A 72 -15.04 27.36 -0.95
C PHE A 72 -14.28 27.43 -2.26
N ILE A 73 -14.04 26.30 -2.94
CA ILE A 73 -13.28 26.25 -4.20
C ILE A 73 -14.15 25.75 -5.34
N GLY A 74 -14.83 24.62 -5.13
CA GLY A 74 -15.76 24.07 -6.09
C GLY A 74 -15.93 22.56 -5.96
N LEU A 75 -17.08 22.07 -6.41
CA LEU A 75 -17.48 20.66 -6.29
C LEU A 75 -16.43 19.71 -6.91
N TRP A 76 -15.91 20.03 -8.09
CA TRP A 76 -14.92 19.21 -8.79
C TRP A 76 -13.59 19.09 -8.04
N THR A 77 -13.18 20.15 -7.33
CA THR A 77 -11.97 20.12 -6.50
C THR A 77 -12.15 19.20 -5.29
N GLY A 78 -13.33 19.26 -4.64
CA GLY A 78 -13.68 18.33 -3.57
C GLY A 78 -13.71 16.87 -4.04
N VAL A 79 -14.28 16.60 -5.22
CA VAL A 79 -14.31 15.26 -5.82
C VAL A 79 -12.89 14.75 -6.13
N ALA A 80 -12.04 15.59 -6.76
CA ALA A 80 -10.65 15.22 -7.05
C ALA A 80 -9.86 14.90 -5.77
N PHE A 81 -10.08 15.65 -4.69
CA PHE A 81 -9.47 15.38 -3.38
C PHE A 81 -9.90 14.02 -2.82
N VAL A 82 -11.20 13.69 -2.84
CA VAL A 82 -11.71 12.41 -2.34
C VAL A 82 -11.14 11.23 -3.14
N VAL A 83 -11.10 11.34 -4.47
CA VAL A 83 -10.51 10.30 -5.33
C VAL A 83 -9.02 10.11 -5.01
N GLY A 84 -8.26 11.20 -4.86
CA GLY A 84 -6.85 11.15 -4.48
C GLY A 84 -6.64 10.52 -3.10
N ALA A 85 -7.44 10.91 -2.11
CA ALA A 85 -7.39 10.34 -0.75
C ALA A 85 -7.70 8.83 -0.76
N PHE A 86 -8.68 8.40 -1.55
CA PHE A 86 -9.00 6.99 -1.72
C PHE A 86 -7.86 6.20 -2.37
N CYS A 87 -7.27 6.72 -3.45
CA CYS A 87 -6.10 6.11 -4.09
C CYS A 87 -4.90 6.00 -3.12
N SER A 88 -4.66 7.03 -2.30
CA SER A 88 -3.62 7.02 -1.27
C SER A 88 -3.86 5.96 -0.20
N ALA A 89 -5.09 5.85 0.30
CA ALA A 89 -5.49 4.82 1.27
C ALA A 89 -5.32 3.41 0.70
N LEU A 90 -5.66 3.19 -0.57
CA LEU A 90 -5.42 1.91 -1.23
C LEU A 90 -3.92 1.60 -1.33
N ALA A 91 -3.10 2.56 -1.73
CA ALA A 91 -1.65 2.40 -1.82
C ALA A 91 -1.04 2.02 -0.46
N GLY A 92 -1.45 2.71 0.62
CA GLY A 92 -1.01 2.38 1.98
C GLY A 92 -1.43 0.98 2.43
N PHE A 93 -2.66 0.57 2.13
CA PHE A 93 -3.17 -0.76 2.47
C PHE A 93 -2.43 -1.90 1.75
N PHE A 94 -2.22 -1.77 0.44
CA PHE A 94 -1.46 -2.77 -0.32
C PHE A 94 0.01 -2.79 0.09
N GLY A 95 0.60 -1.62 0.31
CA GLY A 95 1.98 -1.49 0.79
C GLY A 95 2.19 -2.16 2.14
N MET A 96 1.29 -1.96 3.11
CA MET A 96 1.38 -2.60 4.42
C MET A 96 1.24 -4.12 4.33
N LYS A 97 0.34 -4.65 3.50
CA LYS A 97 0.24 -6.09 3.24
C LYS A 97 1.51 -6.66 2.62
N ALA A 98 2.12 -5.94 1.68
CA ALA A 98 3.37 -6.35 1.05
C ALA A 98 4.53 -6.36 2.06
N ALA A 99 4.69 -5.29 2.84
CA ALA A 99 5.75 -5.18 3.84
C ALA A 99 5.66 -6.25 4.94
N THR A 100 4.46 -6.43 5.52
CA THR A 100 4.24 -7.38 6.63
C THR A 100 4.32 -8.85 6.22
N ARG A 101 4.12 -9.16 4.93
CA ARG A 101 4.35 -10.52 4.39
C ARG A 101 5.75 -10.69 3.80
N GLY A 102 6.41 -9.60 3.41
CA GLY A 102 7.75 -9.62 2.82
C GLY A 102 8.86 -9.74 3.86
N ASN A 103 8.74 -9.06 5.00
CA ASN A 103 9.77 -9.00 6.05
C ASN A 103 10.31 -10.38 6.48
N VAL A 104 9.42 -11.35 6.68
CA VAL A 104 9.75 -12.70 7.12
C VAL A 104 10.48 -13.49 6.03
N ARG A 105 10.15 -13.24 4.76
CA ARG A 105 10.80 -13.87 3.61
C ARG A 105 12.20 -13.33 3.41
N THR A 106 12.39 -12.02 3.60
CA THR A 106 13.72 -11.39 3.64
C THR A 106 14.57 -11.97 4.77
N ALA A 107 14.02 -12.10 5.98
CA ALA A 107 14.73 -12.73 7.09
C ALA A 107 15.08 -14.21 6.80
N ALA A 108 14.16 -14.96 6.19
CA ALA A 108 14.38 -16.36 5.83
C ALA A 108 15.46 -16.50 4.76
N ALA A 109 15.42 -15.64 3.74
CA ALA A 109 16.41 -15.62 2.67
C ALA A 109 17.81 -15.23 3.20
N ALA A 110 17.88 -14.23 4.08
CA ALA A 110 19.12 -13.86 4.75
C ALA A 110 19.72 -15.02 5.58
N ASN A 111 18.87 -15.81 6.23
CA ASN A 111 19.30 -16.95 7.04
C ASN A 111 19.84 -18.12 6.20
N VAL A 112 19.21 -18.42 5.07
CA VAL A 112 19.55 -19.60 4.24
C VAL A 112 20.61 -19.27 3.18
N TYR A 113 20.52 -18.11 2.55
CA TYR A 113 21.32 -17.76 1.37
C TYR A 113 22.32 -16.63 1.62
N GLY A 114 22.19 -15.86 2.71
CA GLY A 114 23.02 -14.70 2.99
C GLY A 114 22.38 -13.38 2.54
N GLN A 115 23.09 -12.27 2.80
CA GLN A 115 22.58 -10.90 2.65
C GLN A 115 22.28 -10.49 1.19
N ASP A 116 22.92 -11.12 0.21
CA ASP A 116 22.78 -10.81 -1.22
C ASP A 116 21.42 -11.25 -1.80
N ARG A 117 20.75 -12.18 -1.13
CA ARG A 117 19.46 -12.76 -1.55
C ARG A 117 18.31 -12.37 -0.63
N ALA A 118 18.56 -11.51 0.36
CA ALA A 118 17.61 -11.03 1.35
C ALA A 118 16.59 -10.03 0.77
#